data_AF-A0A1B8P4I2-F1
#
_entry.id   AF-A0A1B8P4I2-F1
#
_cell.length_a   1.000
_cell.length_b   1.000
_cell.length_c   1.000
_cell.angle_alpha   90.00
_cell.angle_beta   90.00
_cell.angle_gamma   90.00
#
_symmetry.space_group_name_H-M   'P 1'
#
loop_
_entity.id
_entity.type
_entity.pdbx_description
1 polymer ?
#
loop_
_entity_poly.entity_id
_entity_poly.type
_entity_poly.pdbx_seq_one_letter_code
_entity_poly.pdbx_strand_id
1 'polypeptide(L)'
;MSGLDWARLSLPPLGMNLMLLVMGSAFGARFRGLSGARLKRYFVDGLVAALLALLVLSLFAEAIHQLVGVPRDVALLALAPGGIGELAILAVALDLDPIYVAFHHLVRMVALMFLAPFWARRLQRRADMPERHE
;
A
#
# COMPACT_ATOMS: atom_id res chain seq x y z
N MET A 1 10.53 -28.89 21.83
CA MET A 1 11.66 -29.18 20.90
C MET A 1 11.97 -27.89 20.16
N SER A 2 13.06 -27.25 20.60
CA SER A 2 13.53 -25.89 20.32
C SER A 2 14.35 -25.80 19.01
N GLY A 3 13.70 -26.08 17.88
CA GLY A 3 14.36 -26.08 16.56
C GLY A 3 14.10 -24.83 15.70
N LEU A 4 13.25 -23.91 16.16
CA LEU A 4 12.75 -22.77 15.39
C LEU A 4 13.02 -21.40 16.03
N ASP A 5 13.99 -21.31 16.94
CA ASP A 5 14.35 -20.02 17.57
C ASP A 5 15.21 -19.13 16.66
N TRP A 6 15.75 -19.66 15.55
CA TRP A 6 16.43 -18.87 14.51
C TRP A 6 15.46 -17.92 13.77
N ALA A 7 14.16 -18.24 13.77
CA ALA A 7 13.13 -17.42 13.13
C ALA A 7 12.63 -16.29 14.04
N ARG A 8 12.99 -16.28 15.33
CA ARG A 8 12.71 -15.19 16.26
C ARG A 8 13.91 -14.25 16.34
N LEU A 9 14.35 -13.74 15.20
CA LEU A 9 15.27 -12.61 15.19
C LEU A 9 14.49 -11.36 15.60
N SER A 10 14.23 -11.22 16.91
CA SER A 10 13.77 -9.97 17.49
C SER A 10 14.89 -8.95 17.26
N LEU A 11 14.76 -8.17 16.19
CA LEU A 11 15.69 -7.10 15.86
C LEU A 11 15.86 -6.24 17.10
N PRO A 12 17.10 -5.98 17.57
CA PRO A 12 17.30 -5.12 18.72
C PRO A 12 16.61 -3.77 18.44
N PRO A 13 15.86 -3.21 19.42
CA PRO A 13 15.03 -2.01 19.18
C PRO A 13 15.79 -0.86 18.52
N LEU A 14 17.08 -0.74 18.87
CA LEU A 14 17.99 0.25 18.29
C LEU A 14 18.21 0.05 16.79
N GLY A 15 18.33 -1.20 16.32
CA GLY A 15 18.48 -1.53 14.90
C GLY A 15 17.22 -1.17 14.09
N MET A 16 16.03 -1.49 14.61
CA MET A 16 14.77 -1.11 13.99
C MET A 16 14.62 0.41 13.92
N ASN A 17 14.87 1.12 15.01
CA ASN A 17 14.79 2.58 15.05
C ASN A 17 15.75 3.25 14.07
N LEU A 18 16.98 2.73 13.94
CA LEU A 18 17.94 3.20 12.94
C LEU A 18 17.45 2.98 11.51
N MET A 19 16.88 1.81 11.21
CA MET A 19 16.29 1.54 9.89
C MET A 19 15.15 2.50 9.57
N LEU A 20 14.23 2.73 10.53
CA LEU A 20 13.14 3.68 10.36
C LEU A 20 13.65 5.11 10.17
N LEU A 21 14.69 5.51 10.93
CA LEU A 21 15.31 6.83 10.80
C LEU A 21 15.95 7.03 9.44
N VAL A 22 16.70 6.04 8.94
CA VAL A 22 17.33 6.08 7.61
C VAL A 22 16.26 6.11 6.52
N MET A 23 15.25 5.25 6.60
CA MET A 23 14.14 5.20 5.63
C MET A 23 13.36 6.52 5.60
N GLY A 24 13.04 7.06 6.77
CA GLY A 24 12.37 8.35 6.91
C GLY A 24 13.20 9.50 6.35
N SER A 25 14.50 9.50 6.62
CA SER A 25 15.44 10.50 6.09
C SER A 25 15.58 10.40 4.56
N ALA A 26 15.62 9.18 4.01
CA ALA A 26 15.68 8.95 2.57
C ALA A 26 14.40 9.41 1.85
N PHE A 27 13.22 9.14 2.44
CA PHE A 27 11.96 9.68 1.92
C PHE A 27 11.90 11.21 2.04
N GLY A 28 12.33 11.78 3.17
CA GLY A 28 12.39 13.22 3.38
C GLY A 28 13.33 13.95 2.41
N ALA A 29 14.48 13.35 2.11
CA ALA A 29 15.46 13.89 1.17
C ALA A 29 14.91 14.06 -0.26
N ARG A 30 13.88 13.29 -0.65
CA ARG A 30 13.20 13.44 -1.95
C ARG A 30 12.48 14.77 -2.11
N PHE A 31 12.15 15.46 -1.01
CA PHE A 31 11.50 16.77 -1.04
C PHE A 31 12.50 17.94 -1.01
N ARG A 32 13.81 17.66 -0.99
CA ARG A 32 14.86 18.70 -0.95
C ARG A 32 14.77 19.60 -2.19
N GLY A 33 14.69 20.92 -1.96
CA GLY A 33 14.61 21.92 -3.03
C GLY A 33 13.19 22.24 -3.53
N LEU A 34 12.14 21.63 -2.96
CA LEU A 34 10.77 22.05 -3.21
C LEU A 34 10.44 23.31 -2.40
N SER A 35 9.73 24.25 -3.03
CA SER A 35 9.14 25.37 -2.30
C SER A 35 7.99 24.86 -1.42
N GLY A 36 7.76 25.49 -0.25
CA GLY A 36 6.67 25.09 0.65
C GLY A 36 5.29 25.07 -0.03
N ALA A 37 5.05 25.98 -0.97
CA ALA A 37 3.83 25.99 -1.79
C ALA A 37 3.71 24.75 -2.70
N ARG A 38 4.80 24.29 -3.33
CA ARG A 38 4.82 23.07 -4.14
C ARG A 38 4.65 21.82 -3.28
N LEU A 39 5.29 21.77 -2.12
CA LEU A 39 5.13 20.68 -1.17
C LEU A 39 3.66 20.56 -0.72
N LYS A 40 3.02 21.68 -0.37
CA LYS A 40 1.60 21.72 -0.01
C LYS A 40 0.71 21.24 -1.17
N ARG A 41 0.99 21.67 -2.40
CA ARG A 41 0.23 21.23 -3.57
C ARG A 41 0.35 19.72 -3.79
N TYR A 42 1.55 19.15 -3.77
CA TYR A 42 1.73 17.70 -3.89
C TYR A 42 1.07 16.92 -2.75
N PHE A 43 1.10 17.46 -1.54
CA PHE A 43 0.37 16.87 -0.42
C PHE A 43 -1.13 16.83 -0.67
N VAL A 44 -1.72 17.94 -1.15
CA VAL A 44 -3.15 17.99 -1.51
C VAL A 44 -3.48 17.04 -2.65
N ASP A 45 -2.68 17.02 -3.71
CA ASP A 45 -2.87 16.12 -4.86
C ASP A 45 -2.83 14.64 -4.40
N GLY A 46 -1.86 14.30 -3.55
CA GLY A 46 -1.75 12.96 -2.96
C GLY A 46 -2.91 12.61 -2.04
N LEU A 47 -3.39 13.56 -1.24
CA LEU A 47 -4.54 13.36 -0.36
C LEU A 47 -5.82 13.14 -1.17
N VAL A 48 -6.06 13.94 -2.21
CA VAL A 48 -7.20 13.77 -3.12
C VAL A 48 -7.14 12.40 -3.80
N ALA A 49 -5.98 12.00 -4.32
CA ALA A 49 -5.80 10.69 -4.92
C ALA A 49 -6.07 9.55 -3.92
N ALA A 50 -5.61 9.68 -2.67
CA ALA A 50 -5.86 8.69 -1.62
C ALA A 50 -7.36 8.58 -1.27
N LEU A 51 -8.06 9.71 -1.13
CA LEU A 51 -9.50 9.74 -0.85
C LEU A 51 -10.31 9.14 -2.00
N LEU A 52 -9.96 9.47 -3.25
CA LEU A 52 -10.59 8.88 -4.42
C LEU A 52 -10.35 7.37 -4.49
N ALA A 53 -9.13 6.91 -4.21
CA ALA A 53 -8.83 5.49 -4.16
C ALA A 53 -9.64 4.78 -3.07
N LEU A 54 -9.72 5.35 -1.86
CA LEU A 54 -10.55 4.82 -0.78
C LEU A 54 -12.02 4.73 -1.18
N LEU A 55 -12.58 5.80 -1.76
CA LEU A 55 -13.96 5.81 -2.23
C LEU A 55 -14.23 4.67 -3.23
N VAL A 56 -13.37 4.55 -4.24
CA VAL A 56 -13.50 3.49 -5.25
C VAL A 56 -13.40 2.11 -4.60
N LEU A 57 -12.40 1.87 -3.75
CA LEU A 57 -12.21 0.59 -3.07
C LEU A 57 -13.40 0.25 -2.16
N SER A 58 -13.98 1.23 -1.47
CA SER A 58 -15.19 1.03 -0.66
C SER A 58 -16.41 0.65 -1.51
N LEU A 59 -16.55 1.23 -2.71
CA LEU A 59 -17.61 0.84 -3.65
C LEU A 59 -17.41 -0.60 -4.14
N PHE A 60 -16.18 -1.00 -4.44
CA PHE A 60 -15.86 -2.39 -4.78
C PHE A 60 -16.11 -3.35 -3.62
N ALA A 61 -15.81 -2.95 -2.39
CA ALA A 61 -16.09 -3.76 -1.20
C ALA A 61 -17.59 -4.00 -1.04
N GLU A 62 -18.41 -2.96 -1.25
CA GLU A 62 -19.86 -3.07 -1.24
C GLU A 62 -20.37 -4.00 -2.35
N ALA A 63 -19.82 -3.89 -3.56
CA ALA A 63 -20.17 -4.80 -4.66
C ALA A 63 -19.80 -6.26 -4.33
N ILE A 64 -18.63 -6.49 -3.73
CA ILE A 64 -18.20 -7.83 -3.31
C ILE A 64 -19.11 -8.38 -2.20
N HIS A 65 -19.50 -7.55 -1.23
CA HIS A 65 -20.46 -7.94 -0.20
C HIS A 65 -21.77 -8.45 -0.82
N GLN A 66 -22.32 -7.72 -1.78
CA GLN A 66 -23.59 -8.08 -2.42
C GLN A 66 -23.47 -9.29 -3.37
N LEU A 67 -22.35 -9.44 -4.07
CA LEU A 67 -22.17 -10.51 -5.06
C LEU A 67 -21.69 -11.84 -4.46
N VAL A 68 -20.84 -11.77 -3.44
CA VAL A 68 -20.13 -12.93 -2.86
C VAL A 68 -20.70 -13.32 -1.48
N GLY A 69 -21.39 -12.41 -0.79
CA GLY A 69 -22.01 -12.67 0.50
C GLY A 69 -21.05 -12.66 1.70
N VAL A 70 -19.81 -12.20 1.53
CA VAL A 70 -18.87 -11.97 2.65
C VAL A 70 -19.30 -10.76 3.49
N PRO A 71 -19.06 -10.74 4.82
CA PRO A 71 -19.40 -9.59 5.65
C PRO A 71 -18.74 -8.30 5.17
N ARG A 72 -19.49 -7.20 5.23
CA ARG A 72 -19.06 -5.87 4.74
C ARG A 72 -17.73 -5.44 5.35
N ASP A 73 -17.55 -5.65 6.65
CA ASP A 73 -16.36 -5.22 7.39
C ASP A 73 -15.12 -6.00 6.95
N VAL A 74 -15.27 -7.31 6.69
CA VAL A 74 -14.21 -8.16 6.13
C VAL A 74 -13.83 -7.71 4.72
N ALA A 75 -14.82 -7.42 3.88
CA ALA A 75 -14.59 -6.97 2.50
C ALA A 75 -13.90 -5.58 2.46
N LEU A 76 -14.36 -4.64 3.29
CA LEU A 76 -13.77 -3.31 3.43
C LEU A 76 -12.32 -3.40 3.90
N LEU A 77 -12.08 -4.19 4.96
CA LEU A 77 -10.74 -4.34 5.52
C LEU A 77 -9.78 -5.06 4.56
N ALA A 78 -10.27 -6.04 3.80
CA ALA A 78 -9.48 -6.75 2.80
C ALA A 78 -9.10 -5.89 1.58
N LEU A 79 -9.94 -4.91 1.22
CA LEU A 79 -9.67 -3.96 0.14
C LEU A 79 -8.94 -2.70 0.61
N ALA A 80 -8.93 -2.41 1.91
CA ALA A 80 -8.28 -1.24 2.47
C ALA A 80 -6.80 -1.15 2.05
N PRO A 81 -6.30 0.07 1.76
CA PRO A 81 -4.88 0.28 1.57
C PRO A 81 -4.17 0.24 2.93
N GLY A 82 -3.02 -0.44 3.00
CA GLY A 82 -2.22 -0.55 4.23
C GLY A 82 -1.21 -1.68 4.16
N GLY A 83 -0.42 -1.84 5.23
CA GLY A 83 0.50 -2.95 5.39
C GLY A 83 -0.24 -4.24 5.71
N ILE A 84 0.26 -5.37 5.17
CA ILE A 84 -0.34 -6.71 5.43
C ILE A 84 -0.39 -6.99 6.94
N GLY A 85 0.69 -6.66 7.67
CA GLY A 85 0.78 -6.90 9.12
C GLY A 85 -0.18 -6.02 9.93
N GLU A 86 -0.30 -4.73 9.59
CA GLU A 86 -1.18 -3.78 10.27
C GLU A 86 -2.64 -4.21 10.14
N LEU A 87 -3.04 -4.58 8.91
CA LEU A 87 -4.43 -4.95 8.61
C LEU A 87 -4.79 -6.35 9.12
N ALA A 88 -3.82 -7.27 9.22
CA ALA A 88 -4.02 -8.55 9.89
C ALA A 88 -4.25 -8.38 11.40
N ILE A 89 -3.48 -7.49 12.06
CA ILE A 89 -3.70 -7.15 13.47
C ILE A 89 -5.06 -6.46 13.66
N LEU A 90 -5.41 -5.56 12.76
CA LEU A 90 -6.70 -4.87 12.79
C LEU A 90 -7.86 -5.85 12.58
N ALA A 91 -7.71 -6.86 11.71
CA ALA A 91 -8.72 -7.91 11.52
C ALA A 91 -8.95 -8.69 12.82
N VAL A 92 -7.88 -9.10 13.50
CA VAL A 92 -7.98 -9.76 14.81
C VAL A 92 -8.64 -8.85 15.84
N ALA A 93 -8.30 -7.55 15.85
CA ALA A 93 -8.89 -6.59 16.78
C ALA A 93 -10.39 -6.33 16.54
N LEU A 94 -10.87 -6.54 15.31
CA LEU A 94 -12.26 -6.37 14.91
C LEU A 94 -13.05 -7.69 14.88
N ASP A 95 -12.47 -8.79 15.38
CA ASP A 95 -13.06 -10.14 15.32
C ASP A 95 -13.40 -10.60 13.88
N LEU A 96 -12.56 -10.20 12.93
CA LEU A 96 -12.65 -10.53 11.51
C LEU A 96 -11.61 -11.58 11.14
N ASP A 97 -11.84 -12.34 10.06
CA ASP A 97 -10.89 -13.36 9.59
C ASP A 97 -9.57 -12.74 9.08
N PRO A 98 -8.45 -12.88 9.82
CA PRO A 98 -7.17 -12.30 9.42
C PRO A 98 -6.54 -13.06 8.25
N ILE A 99 -6.90 -14.34 8.05
CA ILE A 99 -6.39 -15.17 6.94
C ILE A 99 -6.95 -14.63 5.63
N TYR A 100 -8.25 -14.32 5.60
CA TYR A 100 -8.89 -13.71 4.44
C TYR A 100 -8.23 -12.37 4.08
N VAL A 101 -8.06 -11.47 5.05
CA VAL A 101 -7.45 -10.15 4.84
C VAL A 101 -6.00 -10.29 4.35
N ALA A 102 -5.19 -11.11 5.01
CA ALA A 102 -3.80 -11.33 4.65
C ALA A 102 -3.65 -11.96 3.27
N PHE A 103 -4.51 -12.92 2.91
CA PHE A 103 -4.50 -13.56 1.60
C PHE A 103 -4.80 -12.56 0.47
N HIS A 104 -5.85 -11.74 0.62
CA HIS A 104 -6.18 -10.70 -0.36
C HIS A 104 -5.03 -9.72 -0.57
N HIS A 105 -4.39 -9.32 0.53
CA HIS A 105 -3.23 -8.45 0.51
C HIS A 105 -2.03 -9.10 -0.18
N LEU A 106 -1.77 -10.38 0.09
CA LEU A 106 -0.69 -11.14 -0.54
C LEU A 106 -0.91 -11.26 -2.05
N VAL A 107 -2.11 -11.66 -2.47
CA VAL A 107 -2.48 -11.76 -3.89
C VAL A 107 -2.28 -10.42 -4.59
N ARG A 108 -2.70 -9.31 -3.96
CA ARG A 108 -2.48 -7.95 -4.48
C ARG A 108 -0.99 -7.65 -4.66
N MET A 109 -0.13 -7.94 -3.68
CA MET A 109 1.32 -7.68 -3.79
C MET A 109 1.97 -8.49 -4.89
N VAL A 110 1.63 -9.78 -4.98
CA VAL A 110 2.12 -10.66 -6.04
C VAL A 110 1.65 -10.17 -7.42
N ALA A 111 0.36 -9.86 -7.55
CA ALA A 111 -0.22 -9.32 -8.78
C ALA A 111 0.48 -8.01 -9.20
N LEU A 112 0.69 -7.07 -8.28
CA LEU A 112 1.40 -5.83 -8.55
C LEU A 112 2.86 -6.07 -8.97
N MET A 113 3.56 -7.03 -8.35
CA MET A 113 4.94 -7.35 -8.71
C MET A 113 5.06 -7.85 -10.16
N PHE A 114 4.07 -8.60 -10.66
CA PHE A 114 4.04 -9.07 -12.04
C PHE A 114 3.46 -8.04 -13.02
N LEU A 115 2.38 -7.34 -12.65
CA LEU A 115 1.69 -6.40 -13.53
C LEU A 115 2.40 -5.05 -13.64
N ALA A 116 2.98 -4.52 -12.55
CA ALA A 116 3.62 -3.21 -12.55
C ALA A 116 4.70 -3.06 -13.65
N PRO A 117 5.67 -3.98 -13.84
CA PRO A 117 6.66 -3.84 -14.91
C PRO A 117 6.03 -3.90 -16.30
N PHE A 118 4.96 -4.68 -16.48
CA PHE A 118 4.25 -4.77 -17.75
C PHE A 118 3.53 -3.45 -18.11
N TRP A 119 2.82 -2.87 -17.14
CA TRP A 119 2.15 -1.58 -17.31
C TRP A 119 3.13 -0.42 -17.45
N ALA A 120 4.23 -0.42 -16.68
CA ALA A 120 5.29 0.59 -16.78
C ALA A 120 5.89 0.63 -18.20
N ARG A 121 6.20 -0.54 -18.79
CA ARG A 121 6.69 -0.64 -20.18
C ARG A 121 5.70 -0.09 -21.20
N ARG A 122 4.39 -0.32 -21.00
CA ARG A 122 3.35 0.23 -21.89
C ARG A 122 3.19 1.73 -21.76
N LEU A 123 3.32 2.29 -20.56
CA LEU A 123 3.16 3.71 -20.32
C LEU A 123 4.38 4.51 -20.81
N GLN A 124 5.59 3.99 -20.63
CA GLN A 124 6.82 4.61 -21.15
C GLN A 124 6.80 4.74 -22.68
N ARG A 125 6.29 3.73 -23.39
CA ARG A 125 6.10 3.80 -24.86
C ARG A 125 5.17 4.92 -25.33
N ARG A 126 4.32 5.47 -24.47
CA ARG A 126 3.43 6.59 -24.80
C ARG A 126 4.02 7.96 -24.43
N ALA A 127 4.96 8.00 -23.49
CA ALA A 127 5.62 9.24 -23.06
C ALA A 127 6.76 9.68 -23.99
N ASP A 128 7.31 8.77 -24.81
CA ASP A 128 8.33 9.05 -25.83
C ASP A 128 7.76 9.63 -27.15
N MET A 129 6.51 10.12 -27.19
CA MET A 129 6.03 10.86 -28.37
C MET A 129 6.64 12.27 -28.33
N PRO A 130 7.57 12.62 -29.24
CA PRO A 130 8.27 13.90 -29.18
C PRO A 130 7.26 15.03 -29.38
N GLU A 131 7.31 16.03 -28.51
CA GLU A 131 6.63 17.30 -28.73
C GLU A 131 7.11 17.84 -30.09
N ARG A 132 6.19 17.91 -31.06
CA ARG A 132 6.46 18.58 -32.32
C ARG A 132 6.64 20.05 -31.99
N HIS A 133 7.86 20.52 -32.17
CA HIS A 133 8.13 21.94 -32.35
C HIS A 133 7.28 22.45 -33.50
N GLU A 134 6.36 23.36 -33.19
CA GLU A 134 5.84 24.38 -34.10
C GLU A 134 6.10 25.75 -33.46
#